data_AF-A0A1G3KZM6-F1
#
_entry.id   AF-A0A1G3KZM6-F1
#
_cell.length_a   1.000
_cell.length_b   1.000
_cell.length_c   1.000
_cell.angle_alpha   90.00
_cell.angle_beta   90.00
_cell.angle_gamma   90.00
#
_symmetry.space_group_name_H-M   'P 1'
#
loop_
_entity.id
_entity.type
_entity.pdbx_description
1 polymer ?
#
loop_
_entity_poly.entity_id
_entity_poly.type
_entity_poly.pdbx_seq_one_letter_code
_entity_poly.pdbx_strand_id
1 'polypeptide(L)'
;MKKIFFVLGLILLVHSALFADERSDFVEAVKKGDYEKVSEMVDRGVKLDFRDSEGKTILHIAAESGHYKVTGVLVRKKNLFIPTDRFISALPVAGLVALIFIVLAFLFGILYSHKLAGPIYRIEKTILQLINGNRDFKVKLRKGDEFLKLADTVNRLIDYMDKNRDLLERVKKNLDEFEKSPNFKAIDSIKKEIEGHLEELV
;
A
#
# COMPACT_ATOMS: atom_id res chain seq x y z
N MET A 1 44.79 28.64 -33.28
CA MET A 1 43.70 28.41 -32.31
C MET A 1 43.19 29.67 -31.61
N LYS A 2 44.04 30.62 -31.15
CA LYS A 2 43.58 31.85 -30.46
C LYS A 2 42.64 32.78 -31.28
N LYS A 3 42.79 32.84 -32.62
CA LYS A 3 41.93 33.66 -33.50
C LYS A 3 40.50 33.13 -33.64
N ILE A 4 40.28 31.82 -33.50
CA ILE A 4 38.95 31.18 -33.62
C ILE A 4 38.11 31.46 -32.37
N PHE A 5 38.70 31.39 -31.18
CA PHE A 5 38.01 31.73 -29.93
C PHE A 5 37.62 33.21 -29.85
N PHE A 6 38.41 34.12 -30.42
CA PHE A 6 38.07 35.54 -30.49
C PHE A 6 36.87 35.80 -31.42
N VAL A 7 36.82 35.12 -32.58
CA VAL A 7 35.69 35.23 -33.53
C VAL A 7 34.42 34.59 -32.96
N LEU A 8 34.51 33.43 -32.29
CA LEU A 8 33.37 32.83 -31.58
C LEU A 8 32.86 33.70 -30.42
N GLY A 9 33.77 34.35 -29.68
CA GLY A 9 33.42 35.30 -28.63
C GLY A 9 32.72 36.56 -29.18
N LEU A 10 33.16 37.06 -30.34
CA LEU A 10 32.53 38.21 -31.01
C LEU A 10 31.13 37.84 -31.55
N ILE A 11 30.97 36.63 -32.12
CA ILE A 11 29.67 36.13 -32.62
C ILE A 11 28.68 35.95 -31.46
N LEU A 12 29.12 35.44 -30.30
CA LEU A 12 28.29 35.30 -29.10
C LEU A 12 27.90 36.66 -28.50
N LEU A 13 28.81 37.65 -28.50
CA LEU A 13 28.53 39.02 -28.04
C LEU A 13 27.52 39.74 -28.96
N VAL A 14 27.68 39.62 -30.28
CA VAL A 14 26.75 40.19 -31.27
C VAL A 14 25.38 39.51 -31.19
N HIS A 15 25.32 38.19 -30.96
CA HIS A 15 24.06 37.49 -30.71
C HIS A 15 23.35 38.04 -29.47
N SER A 16 24.06 38.25 -28.35
CA SER A 16 23.44 38.75 -27.12
C SER A 16 22.88 40.19 -27.23
N ALA A 17 23.50 41.03 -28.05
CA ALA A 17 23.06 42.40 -28.29
C ALA A 17 21.81 42.49 -29.19
N LEU A 18 21.71 41.63 -30.22
CA LEU A 18 20.56 41.57 -31.13
C LEU A 18 19.25 41.14 -30.43
N PHE A 19 19.32 40.24 -29.44
CA PHE A 19 18.12 39.74 -28.74
C PHE A 19 17.64 40.62 -27.58
N ALA A 20 18.51 41.48 -27.03
CA ALA A 20 18.12 42.42 -25.99
C ALA A 20 17.14 43.48 -26.53
N ASP A 21 17.37 43.91 -27.78
CA ASP A 21 16.56 44.91 -28.48
C ASP A 21 15.16 44.35 -28.81
N GLU A 22 15.08 43.15 -29.38
CA GLU A 22 13.82 42.51 -29.77
C GLU A 22 12.87 42.25 -28.57
N ARG A 23 13.43 41.88 -27.41
CA ARG A 23 12.63 41.68 -26.18
C ARG A 23 12.10 43.00 -25.63
N SER A 24 12.93 44.04 -25.61
CA SER A 24 12.54 45.38 -25.17
C SER A 24 11.43 45.93 -26.06
N ASP A 25 11.63 45.83 -27.38
CA ASP A 25 10.67 46.23 -28.41
C ASP A 25 9.32 45.51 -28.29
N PHE A 26 9.36 44.22 -27.98
CA PHE A 26 8.15 43.43 -27.80
C PHE A 26 7.38 43.83 -26.54
N VAL A 27 8.08 44.07 -25.42
CA VAL A 27 7.45 44.57 -24.18
C VAL A 27 6.84 45.95 -24.39
N GLU A 28 7.52 46.83 -25.11
CA GLU A 28 7.01 48.15 -25.44
C GLU A 28 5.76 48.07 -26.33
N ALA A 29 5.76 47.21 -27.35
CA ALA A 29 4.59 46.97 -28.21
C ALA A 29 3.39 46.48 -27.38
N VAL A 30 3.62 45.57 -26.43
CA VAL A 30 2.58 45.07 -25.53
C VAL A 30 2.04 46.16 -24.60
N LYS A 31 2.92 46.98 -24.02
CA LYS A 31 2.53 48.10 -23.14
C LYS A 31 1.75 49.18 -23.88
N LYS A 32 2.06 49.43 -25.15
CA LYS A 32 1.35 50.39 -26.01
C LYS A 32 0.07 49.84 -26.61
N GLY A 33 -0.18 48.54 -26.51
CA GLY A 33 -1.35 47.91 -27.11
C GLY A 33 -1.26 47.78 -28.64
N ASP A 34 -0.05 47.81 -29.20
CA ASP A 34 0.22 47.71 -30.63
C ASP A 34 -0.06 46.28 -31.12
N TYR A 35 -1.32 46.04 -31.50
CA TYR A 35 -1.82 44.72 -31.86
C TYR A 35 -1.09 44.15 -33.07
N GLU A 36 -0.89 44.96 -34.10
CA GLU A 36 -0.28 44.57 -35.36
C GLU A 36 1.16 44.12 -35.14
N LYS A 37 1.97 44.93 -34.42
CA LYS A 37 3.36 44.59 -34.10
C LYS A 37 3.45 43.38 -33.18
N VAL A 38 2.58 43.29 -32.17
CA VAL A 38 2.54 42.11 -31.27
C VAL A 38 2.16 40.85 -32.05
N SER A 39 1.16 40.91 -32.92
CA SER A 39 0.75 39.74 -33.72
C SER A 39 1.88 39.27 -34.61
N GLU A 40 2.55 40.19 -35.32
CA GLU A 40 3.70 39.85 -36.16
C GLU A 40 4.82 39.20 -35.34
N MET A 41 5.23 39.81 -34.23
CA MET A 41 6.31 39.30 -33.37
C MET A 41 5.96 37.93 -32.77
N VAL A 42 4.69 37.71 -32.38
CA VAL A 42 4.20 36.42 -31.90
C VAL A 42 4.17 35.37 -33.01
N ASP A 43 3.82 35.76 -34.24
CA ASP A 43 3.86 34.87 -35.41
C ASP A 43 5.27 34.49 -35.82
N ARG A 44 6.26 35.35 -35.59
CA ARG A 44 7.70 35.04 -35.71
C ARG A 44 8.23 34.14 -34.59
N GLY A 45 7.43 33.82 -33.58
CA GLY A 45 7.79 32.89 -32.51
C GLY A 45 8.60 33.52 -31.36
N VAL A 46 8.40 34.81 -31.07
CA VAL A 46 9.02 35.46 -29.90
C VAL A 46 8.68 34.68 -28.62
N LYS A 47 9.70 34.47 -27.78
CA LYS A 47 9.55 33.79 -26.49
C LYS A 47 8.66 34.62 -25.55
N LEU A 48 7.62 34.00 -24.98
CA LEU A 48 6.64 34.67 -24.10
C LEU A 48 6.82 34.34 -22.60
N ASP A 49 7.85 33.58 -22.25
CA ASP A 49 8.08 33.02 -20.92
C ASP A 49 8.89 33.94 -19.99
N PHE A 50 9.25 35.12 -20.48
CA PHE A 50 10.06 36.05 -19.71
C PHE A 50 9.26 36.78 -18.62
N ARG A 51 9.99 37.21 -17.59
CA ARG A 51 9.49 38.01 -16.46
C ARG A 51 10.28 39.29 -16.34
N ASP A 52 9.61 40.38 -15.97
CA ASP A 52 10.26 41.64 -15.62
C ASP A 52 10.85 41.59 -14.19
N SER A 53 11.38 42.73 -13.72
CA SER A 53 11.94 42.89 -12.38
C SER A 53 10.94 42.69 -11.24
N GLU A 54 9.64 42.81 -11.52
CA GLU A 54 8.55 42.57 -10.56
C GLU A 54 8.04 41.12 -10.63
N GLY A 55 8.63 40.28 -11.49
CA GLY A 55 8.20 38.90 -11.70
C GLY A 55 6.96 38.76 -12.59
N LYS A 56 6.46 39.88 -13.17
CA LYS A 56 5.29 39.90 -14.05
C LYS A 56 5.65 39.28 -15.40
N THR A 57 4.82 38.33 -15.83
CA THR A 57 4.90 37.77 -17.19
C THR A 57 4.33 38.77 -18.20
N ILE A 58 4.65 38.60 -19.49
CA ILE A 58 4.11 39.45 -20.56
C ILE A 58 2.58 39.52 -20.58
N LEU A 59 1.91 38.47 -20.13
CA LEU A 59 0.45 38.42 -20.03
C LEU A 59 -0.07 39.29 -18.87
N HIS A 60 0.65 39.38 -17.75
CA HIS A 60 0.29 40.30 -16.67
C HIS A 60 0.42 41.75 -17.13
N ILE A 61 1.50 42.07 -17.86
CA ILE A 61 1.72 43.41 -18.41
C ILE A 61 0.61 43.78 -19.40
N ALA A 62 0.23 42.87 -20.30
CA ALA A 62 -0.87 43.08 -21.26
C ALA A 62 -2.23 43.26 -20.56
N ALA A 63 -2.51 42.47 -19.52
CA ALA A 63 -3.75 42.55 -18.75
C ALA A 63 -3.85 43.85 -17.94
N GLU A 64 -2.75 44.25 -17.28
CA GLU A 64 -2.64 45.50 -16.52
C GLU A 64 -2.80 46.74 -17.41
N SER A 65 -2.29 46.67 -18.65
CA SER A 65 -2.40 47.76 -19.63
C SER A 65 -3.81 47.88 -20.26
N GLY A 66 -4.74 46.95 -19.96
CA GLY A 66 -6.14 47.01 -20.43
C GLY A 66 -6.34 46.71 -21.93
N HIS A 67 -5.30 46.28 -22.64
CA HIS A 67 -5.34 46.05 -24.10
C HIS A 67 -5.84 44.64 -24.46
N TYR A 68 -7.15 44.44 -24.37
CA TYR A 68 -7.81 43.14 -24.55
C TYR A 68 -7.47 42.40 -25.87
N LYS A 69 -7.24 43.11 -26.98
CA LYS A 69 -6.85 42.50 -28.27
C LYS A 69 -5.47 41.84 -28.19
N VAL A 70 -4.49 42.56 -27.63
CA VAL A 70 -3.12 42.08 -27.38
C VAL A 70 -3.15 40.90 -26.42
N THR A 71 -3.88 41.02 -25.31
CA THR A 71 -4.08 39.92 -24.36
C THR A 71 -4.69 38.69 -25.04
N GLY A 72 -5.67 38.87 -25.93
CA GLY A 72 -6.28 37.79 -26.69
C GLY A 72 -5.34 37.09 -27.68
N VAL A 73 -4.38 37.79 -28.27
CA VAL A 73 -3.32 37.18 -29.11
C VAL A 73 -2.36 36.37 -28.25
N LEU A 74 -1.90 36.96 -27.14
CA LEU A 74 -0.99 36.32 -26.21
C LEU A 74 -1.60 35.06 -25.59
N VAL A 75 -2.88 35.10 -25.21
CA VAL A 75 -3.60 33.92 -24.67
C VAL A 75 -3.80 32.84 -25.72
N ARG A 76 -4.14 33.20 -26.97
CA ARG A 76 -4.34 32.21 -28.04
C ARG A 76 -3.07 31.45 -28.40
N LYS A 77 -1.91 32.12 -28.38
CA LYS A 77 -0.62 31.52 -28.72
C LYS A 77 0.09 30.89 -27.54
N LYS A 78 -0.09 31.45 -26.34
CA LYS A 78 0.29 30.80 -25.09
C LYS A 78 -0.75 29.73 -24.79
N ASN A 79 -0.69 28.64 -25.59
CA ASN A 79 -1.36 27.36 -25.34
C ASN A 79 -1.63 27.24 -23.86
N LEU A 80 -2.92 27.19 -23.48
CA LEU A 80 -3.35 26.86 -22.12
C LEU A 80 -2.89 25.43 -21.87
N PHE A 81 -1.60 25.31 -21.60
CA PHE A 81 -0.87 24.09 -21.40
C PHE A 81 -1.31 23.61 -20.03
N ILE A 82 -2.45 22.94 -19.99
CA ILE A 82 -2.55 21.79 -19.10
C ILE A 82 -1.36 20.94 -19.57
N PRO A 83 -0.32 20.72 -18.75
CA PRO A 83 0.86 20.00 -19.17
C PRO A 83 0.51 18.51 -19.32
N THR A 84 -0.22 18.18 -20.38
CA THR A 84 -0.63 16.83 -20.73
C THR A 84 0.60 15.99 -21.07
N ASP A 85 1.68 16.62 -21.54
CA ASP A 85 3.01 16.03 -21.70
C ASP A 85 3.56 15.49 -20.38
N ARG A 86 3.50 16.27 -19.29
CA ARG A 86 3.95 15.86 -17.96
C ARG A 86 3.06 14.76 -17.40
N PHE A 87 1.75 14.87 -17.59
CA PHE A 87 0.79 13.85 -17.15
C PHE A 87 0.99 12.51 -17.89
N ILE A 88 1.11 12.53 -19.22
CA ILE A 88 1.34 11.34 -20.04
C ILE A 88 2.72 10.73 -19.74
N SER A 89 3.75 11.55 -19.47
CA SER A 89 5.07 11.06 -19.08
C SER A 89 5.12 10.42 -17.68
N ALA A 90 4.22 10.83 -16.77
CA ALA A 90 4.12 10.30 -15.41
C ALA A 90 3.36 8.97 -15.34
N LEU A 91 2.48 8.69 -16.30
CA LEU A 91 1.62 7.50 -16.29
C LEU A 91 2.41 6.17 -16.32
N PRO A 92 3.46 6.00 -17.15
CA PRO A 92 4.30 4.80 -17.12
C PRO A 92 5.04 4.63 -15.78
N VAL A 93 5.52 5.72 -15.19
CA VAL A 93 6.20 5.70 -13.89
C VAL A 93 5.23 5.30 -12.78
N ALA A 94 4.03 5.87 -12.75
CA ALA A 94 2.98 5.50 -11.81
C ALA A 94 2.57 4.02 -11.97
N GLY A 95 2.46 3.54 -13.21
CA GLY A 95 2.19 2.13 -13.50
C GLY A 95 3.30 1.20 -12.99
N LEU A 96 4.57 1.58 -13.19
CA LEU A 96 5.71 0.82 -12.69
C LEU A 96 5.73 0.78 -11.15
N VAL A 97 5.49 1.92 -10.49
CA VAL A 97 5.40 1.99 -9.03
C VAL A 97 4.27 1.11 -8.52
N ALA A 98 3.08 1.19 -9.13
CA ALA A 98 1.94 0.34 -8.78
C ALA A 98 2.27 -1.16 -8.97
N LEU A 99 2.93 -1.53 -10.07
CA LEU A 99 3.36 -2.90 -10.32
C LEU A 99 4.33 -3.39 -9.24
N ILE A 100 5.30 -2.56 -8.84
CA ILE A 100 6.24 -2.89 -7.75
C ILE A 100 5.46 -3.14 -6.46
N PHE A 101 4.49 -2.29 -6.11
CA PHE A 101 3.66 -2.49 -4.92
C PHE A 101 2.83 -3.78 -5.00
N ILE A 102 2.27 -4.12 -6.16
CA ILE A 102 1.53 -5.37 -6.37
C ILE A 102 2.45 -6.59 -6.17
N VAL A 103 3.65 -6.56 -6.76
CA VAL A 103 4.63 -7.64 -6.63
C VAL A 103 5.08 -7.77 -5.18
N LEU A 104 5.39 -6.66 -4.50
CA LEU A 104 5.76 -6.68 -3.08
C LEU A 104 4.62 -7.22 -2.21
N ALA A 105 3.38 -6.77 -2.42
CA ALA A 105 2.23 -7.27 -1.69
C ALA A 105 2.01 -8.77 -1.92
N PHE A 106 2.21 -9.24 -3.15
CA PHE A 106 2.13 -10.67 -3.49
C PHE A 106 3.24 -11.47 -2.79
N LEU A 107 4.48 -11.00 -2.81
CA LEU A 107 5.61 -11.64 -2.12
C LEU A 107 5.38 -11.67 -0.60
N PHE A 108 4.93 -10.57 0.00
CA PHE A 108 4.55 -10.52 1.41
C PHE A 108 3.42 -11.51 1.71
N GLY A 109 2.43 -11.61 0.84
CA GLY A 109 1.33 -12.57 0.94
C GLY A 109 1.82 -14.01 0.97
N ILE A 110 2.74 -14.39 0.08
CA ILE A 110 3.35 -15.73 0.05
C ILE A 110 4.13 -15.99 1.35
N LEU A 111 4.97 -15.04 1.77
CA LEU A 111 5.76 -15.18 3.00
C LEU A 111 4.89 -15.35 4.24
N TYR A 112 3.82 -14.56 4.37
CA TYR A 112 2.87 -14.68 5.47
C TYR A 112 2.05 -15.97 5.40
N SER A 113 1.60 -16.38 4.22
CA SER A 113 0.83 -17.61 4.02
C SER A 113 1.62 -18.84 4.51
N HIS A 114 2.91 -18.92 4.19
CA HIS A 114 3.75 -20.03 4.65
C HIS A 114 3.87 -20.14 6.18
N LYS A 115 3.83 -19.01 6.89
CA LYS A 115 3.90 -18.97 8.36
C LYS A 115 2.62 -19.51 9.02
N LEU A 116 1.51 -19.54 8.30
CA LEU A 116 0.19 -19.97 8.79
C LEU A 116 -0.18 -21.38 8.31
N ALA A 117 0.08 -21.71 7.05
CA ALA A 117 -0.44 -22.91 6.41
C ALA A 117 0.02 -24.21 7.08
N GLY A 118 1.31 -24.32 7.43
CA GLY A 118 1.85 -25.51 8.08
C GLY A 118 1.23 -25.81 9.45
N PRO A 119 1.21 -24.83 10.37
CA PRO A 119 0.55 -24.95 11.66
C PRO A 119 -0.95 -25.28 11.59
N ILE A 120 -1.69 -24.61 10.71
CA ILE A 120 -3.14 -24.85 10.52
C ILE A 120 -3.37 -26.29 10.08
N TYR A 121 -2.62 -26.77 9.08
CA TYR A 121 -2.72 -28.15 8.60
C TYR A 121 -2.45 -29.18 9.70
N ARG A 122 -1.47 -28.93 10.58
CA ARG A 122 -1.18 -29.83 11.72
C ARG A 122 -2.32 -29.87 12.73
N ILE A 123 -2.95 -28.73 12.99
CA ILE A 123 -4.11 -28.63 13.89
C ILE A 123 -5.32 -29.34 13.27
N GLU A 124 -5.57 -29.16 11.97
CA GLU A 124 -6.62 -29.89 11.26
C GLU A 124 -6.42 -31.40 11.35
N LYS A 125 -5.21 -31.88 11.05
CA LYS A 125 -4.88 -33.32 11.17
C LYS A 125 -5.04 -33.85 12.59
N THR A 126 -4.71 -33.04 13.59
CA THR A 126 -4.97 -33.36 14.99
C THR A 126 -6.45 -33.54 15.26
N ILE A 127 -7.28 -32.57 14.86
CA ILE A 127 -8.74 -32.64 15.07
C ILE A 127 -9.31 -33.89 14.40
N LEU A 128 -8.86 -34.21 13.17
CA LEU A 128 -9.26 -35.44 12.49
C LEU A 128 -8.85 -36.71 13.24
N GLN A 129 -7.66 -36.75 13.86
CA GLN A 129 -7.26 -37.87 14.69
C GLN A 129 -8.16 -38.02 15.93
N LEU A 130 -8.51 -36.92 16.59
CA LEU A 130 -9.42 -36.92 17.74
C LEU A 130 -10.83 -37.41 17.38
N ILE A 131 -11.35 -36.97 16.23
CA ILE A 131 -12.65 -37.43 15.70
C ILE A 131 -12.62 -38.94 15.44
N ASN A 132 -11.52 -39.46 14.93
CA ASN A 132 -11.32 -40.90 14.70
C ASN A 132 -11.03 -41.69 15.98
N GLY A 133 -11.05 -41.05 17.16
CA GLY A 133 -10.86 -41.70 18.45
C GLY A 133 -9.39 -41.94 18.84
N ASN A 134 -8.42 -41.54 18.01
CA ASN A 134 -7.02 -41.55 18.40
C ASN A 134 -6.74 -40.31 19.25
N ARG A 135 -6.19 -40.50 20.46
CA ARG A 135 -5.86 -39.42 21.41
C ARG A 135 -4.46 -39.58 22.02
N ASP A 136 -3.74 -40.65 21.70
CA ASP A 136 -2.41 -40.94 22.25
C ASP A 136 -1.32 -40.16 21.52
N PHE A 137 -1.43 -38.82 21.56
CA PHE A 137 -0.46 -37.92 20.96
C PHE A 137 -0.54 -36.53 21.59
N LYS A 138 0.52 -35.74 21.42
CA LYS A 138 0.55 -34.32 21.76
C LYS A 138 0.79 -33.46 20.53
N VAL A 139 0.01 -32.41 20.39
CA VAL A 139 0.20 -31.38 19.37
C VAL A 139 1.44 -30.60 19.69
N LYS A 140 2.43 -30.63 18.79
CA LYS A 140 3.65 -29.84 18.91
C LYS A 140 3.91 -29.07 17.63
N LEU A 141 3.96 -27.75 17.77
CA LEU A 141 4.33 -26.82 16.70
C LEU A 141 5.77 -26.34 16.87
N ARG A 142 6.38 -25.83 15.80
CA ARG A 142 7.75 -25.30 15.81
C ARG A 142 7.75 -23.94 16.51
N LYS A 143 8.85 -23.58 17.18
CA LYS A 143 8.96 -22.31 17.93
C LYS A 143 8.65 -21.05 17.11
N GLY A 144 8.80 -21.09 15.78
CA GLY A 144 8.51 -19.97 14.88
C GLY A 144 7.09 -19.96 14.30
N ASP A 145 6.26 -20.93 14.64
CA ASP A 145 4.87 -21.03 14.19
C ASP A 145 3.98 -20.06 14.97
N GLU A 146 2.95 -19.50 14.35
CA GLU A 146 2.07 -18.50 14.99
C GLU A 146 1.13 -19.10 16.05
N PHE A 147 0.67 -20.34 15.84
CA PHE A 147 -0.44 -20.94 16.61
C PHE A 147 0.00 -21.75 17.83
N LEU A 148 1.17 -21.45 18.43
CA LEU A 148 1.70 -22.19 19.59
C LEU A 148 0.69 -22.28 20.73
N LYS A 149 0.08 -21.14 21.11
CA LYS A 149 -0.95 -21.08 22.16
C LYS A 149 -2.18 -21.91 21.85
N LEU A 150 -2.58 -21.96 20.57
CA LEU A 150 -3.70 -22.79 20.14
C LEU A 150 -3.35 -24.27 20.23
N ALA A 151 -2.14 -24.67 19.84
CA ALA A 151 -1.67 -26.05 20.03
C ALA A 151 -1.66 -26.45 21.52
N ASP A 152 -1.19 -25.58 22.41
CA ASP A 152 -1.25 -25.82 23.86
C ASP A 152 -2.69 -25.94 24.37
N THR A 153 -3.59 -25.12 23.84
CA THR A 153 -5.03 -25.16 24.18
C THR A 153 -5.67 -26.46 23.69
N VAL A 154 -5.32 -26.93 22.49
CA VAL A 154 -5.77 -28.23 21.98
C VAL A 154 -5.22 -29.37 22.83
N ASN A 155 -3.96 -29.33 23.26
CA ASN A 155 -3.42 -30.33 24.20
C ASN A 155 -4.21 -30.37 25.51
N ARG A 156 -4.54 -29.22 26.09
CA ARG A 156 -5.38 -29.15 27.29
C ARG A 156 -6.78 -29.73 27.07
N LEU A 157 -7.34 -29.53 25.87
CA LEU A 157 -8.61 -30.14 25.49
C LEU A 157 -8.50 -31.67 25.41
N ILE A 158 -7.42 -32.19 24.83
CA ILE A 158 -7.16 -33.65 24.78
C ILE A 158 -7.06 -34.21 26.20
N ASP A 159 -6.24 -33.60 27.06
CA ASP A 159 -6.07 -34.01 28.46
C ASP A 159 -7.42 -34.00 29.22
N TYR A 160 -8.25 -32.99 28.97
CA TYR A 160 -9.59 -32.88 29.55
C TYR A 160 -10.53 -33.99 29.04
N MET A 161 -10.51 -34.29 27.75
CA MET A 161 -11.31 -35.37 27.16
C MET A 161 -10.89 -36.74 27.70
N ASP A 162 -9.58 -36.98 27.90
CA ASP A 162 -9.07 -38.23 28.45
C ASP A 162 -9.48 -38.41 29.92
N LYS A 163 -9.42 -37.34 30.74
CA LYS A 163 -9.96 -37.38 32.11
C LYS A 163 -11.45 -37.74 32.15
N ASN A 164 -12.26 -37.13 31.28
CA ASN A 164 -13.69 -37.43 31.19
C ASN A 164 -13.93 -38.90 30.80
N ARG A 165 -13.13 -39.42 29.87
CA ARG A 165 -13.20 -40.83 29.47
C ARG A 165 -12.85 -41.76 30.63
N ASP A 166 -11.78 -41.49 31.36
CA ASP A 166 -11.35 -42.31 32.49
C ASP A 166 -12.42 -42.37 33.58
N LEU A 167 -13.13 -41.26 33.84
CA LEU A 167 -14.29 -41.25 34.72
C LEU A 167 -15.38 -42.19 34.19
N LEU A 168 -15.76 -42.08 32.92
CA LEU A 168 -16.79 -42.93 32.33
C LEU A 168 -16.42 -44.41 32.41
N GLU A 169 -15.14 -44.76 32.21
CA GLU A 169 -14.65 -46.14 32.36
C GLU A 169 -14.74 -46.63 33.81
N ARG A 170 -14.38 -45.80 34.80
CA ARG A 170 -14.53 -46.14 36.23
C ARG A 170 -16.00 -46.28 36.64
N VAL A 171 -16.86 -45.35 36.22
CA VAL A 171 -18.31 -45.40 36.49
C VAL A 171 -18.91 -46.65 35.86
N LYS A 172 -18.58 -46.96 34.60
CA LYS A 172 -19.03 -48.19 33.94
C LYS A 172 -18.58 -49.43 34.72
N LYS A 173 -17.31 -49.51 35.11
CA LYS A 173 -16.79 -50.64 35.89
C LYS A 173 -17.55 -50.81 37.20
N ASN A 174 -17.78 -49.73 37.93
CA ASN A 174 -18.52 -49.76 39.19
C ASN A 174 -20.00 -50.18 38.99
N LEU A 175 -20.63 -49.78 37.88
CA LEU A 175 -21.97 -50.23 37.50
C LEU A 175 -22.00 -51.74 37.19
N ASP A 176 -21.04 -52.22 36.39
CA ASP A 176 -20.91 -53.66 36.06
C ASP A 176 -20.70 -54.51 37.33
N GLU A 177 -19.99 -53.98 38.35
CA GLU A 177 -19.83 -54.62 39.66
C GLU A 177 -21.12 -54.60 40.49
N PHE A 178 -21.86 -53.48 40.47
CA PHE A 178 -23.14 -53.36 41.15
C PHE A 178 -24.20 -54.32 40.59
N GLU A 179 -24.27 -54.48 39.26
CA GLU A 179 -25.18 -55.45 38.62
C GLU A 179 -24.92 -56.89 39.09
N LYS A 180 -23.65 -57.25 39.30
CA LYS A 180 -23.25 -58.58 39.79
C LYS A 180 -23.53 -58.76 41.27
N SER A 181 -23.45 -57.70 42.07
CA SER A 181 -23.61 -57.76 43.52
C SER A 181 -24.19 -56.44 44.04
N PRO A 182 -25.52 -56.31 44.05
CA PRO A 182 -26.17 -55.06 44.45
C PRO A 182 -25.78 -54.66 45.87
N ASN A 183 -25.11 -53.51 46.00
CA ASN A 183 -24.69 -52.94 47.27
C ASN A 183 -24.79 -51.41 47.25
N PHE A 184 -25.49 -50.85 48.24
CA PHE A 184 -25.69 -49.41 48.40
C PHE A 184 -24.37 -48.61 48.46
N LYS A 185 -23.29 -49.20 49.00
CA LYS A 185 -21.97 -48.53 49.05
C LYS A 185 -21.39 -48.23 47.67
N ALA A 186 -21.66 -49.06 46.66
CA ALA A 186 -21.16 -48.85 45.31
C ALA A 186 -21.85 -47.66 44.64
N ILE A 187 -23.16 -47.50 44.86
CA ILE A 187 -23.94 -46.35 44.38
C ILE A 187 -23.39 -45.05 44.97
N ASP A 188 -23.10 -45.04 46.27
CA ASP A 188 -22.57 -43.86 46.96
C ASP A 188 -21.18 -43.46 46.43
N SER A 189 -20.33 -44.45 46.12
CA SER A 189 -19.02 -44.22 45.49
C SER A 189 -19.14 -43.63 44.08
N ILE A 190 -20.04 -44.17 43.25
CA ILE A 190 -20.29 -43.64 41.89
C ILE A 190 -20.78 -42.20 41.96
N LYS A 191 -21.74 -41.93 42.86
CA LYS A 191 -22.29 -40.58 43.06
C LYS A 191 -21.18 -39.59 43.43
N LYS A 192 -20.30 -39.97 44.37
CA LYS A 192 -19.17 -39.13 44.79
C LYS A 192 -18.17 -38.88 43.67
N GLU A 193 -17.85 -39.89 42.85
CA GLU A 193 -16.96 -39.72 41.69
C GLU A 193 -17.54 -38.73 40.66
N ILE A 194 -18.85 -38.83 40.37
CA ILE A 194 -19.53 -37.93 39.45
C ILE A 194 -19.60 -36.51 40.02
N GLU A 195 -19.99 -36.35 41.29
CA GLU A 195 -20.07 -35.05 41.96
C GLU A 195 -18.71 -34.35 41.98
N GLY A 196 -17.64 -35.05 42.37
CA GLY A 196 -16.29 -34.48 42.35
C GLY A 196 -15.84 -34.07 40.95
N HIS A 197 -16.17 -34.86 39.93
CA HIS A 197 -15.82 -34.50 38.56
C HIS A 197 -16.64 -33.31 38.03
N LEU A 198 -17.92 -33.20 38.41
CA LEU A 198 -18.77 -32.06 38.07
C LEU A 198 -18.28 -30.76 38.73
N GLU A 199 -17.72 -30.82 39.95
CA GLU A 199 -17.08 -29.68 40.60
C GLU A 199 -15.84 -29.20 39.84
N GLU A 200 -15.08 -30.09 39.20
CA GLU A 200 -13.95 -29.71 38.33
C GLU A 200 -14.39 -29.04 37.00
N LEU A 201 -15.68 -29.07 36.66
CA LEU A 201 -16.24 -28.47 35.43
C LEU A 201 -16.71 -27.02 35.59
N VAL A 202 -16.86 -26.52 36.83
CA VAL A 202 -17.38 -25.18 37.16
C VAL A 202 -16.23 -24.24 37.48
#